data_AF-A0A7Z8YG23-F1
#
_entry.id   AF-A0A7Z8YG23-F1
#
_cell.length_a   1.000
_cell.length_b   1.000
_cell.length_c   1.000
_cell.angle_alpha   90.00
_cell.angle_beta   90.00
_cell.angle_gamma   90.00
#
_symmetry.space_group_name_H-M   'P 1'
#
loop_
_entity.id
_entity.type
_entity.pdbx_description
1 polymer ?
#
loop_
_entity_poly.entity_id
_entity_poly.type
_entity_poly.pdbx_seq_one_letter_code
_entity_poly.pdbx_strand_id
1 'polypeptide(L)'
;MKIKTEDYISFEELLKQVQHKYAEHLPFVCYKPPHHTSLILLEQEDDTLHFFNTDKEEQEGFVFAPFDANEPAVIITANKVTVSHLPTQWIVENTNIDILEDTEAEKQKHIGLVTKAIDEIHRGHFEKVVLSRKITIKEVVNPFKSFANMVTRYPSAFCYLFYHPKVGTWLAATPETLFRSNGEDFCTMALAGTQPFKEGEIHWHTKEKKNSK
;
A
#
# COMPACT_ATOMS: atom_id res chain seq x y z
N MET A 1 -17.31 -0.17 -12.61
CA MET A 1 -18.65 -0.57 -12.09
C MET A 1 -19.30 0.56 -11.26
N LYS A 2 -20.55 0.99 -11.54
CA LYS A 2 -21.29 1.95 -10.68
C LYS A 2 -22.10 1.17 -9.63
N ILE A 3 -21.64 1.18 -8.38
CA ILE A 3 -22.27 0.48 -7.26
C ILE A 3 -23.25 1.44 -6.59
N LYS A 4 -24.51 1.04 -6.40
CA LYS A 4 -25.51 1.89 -5.76
C LYS A 4 -25.27 1.89 -4.26
N THR A 5 -25.53 3.03 -3.61
CA THR A 5 -25.34 3.21 -2.16
C THR A 5 -26.21 2.26 -1.31
N GLU A 6 -27.29 1.75 -1.87
CA GLU A 6 -28.24 0.81 -1.24
C GLU A 6 -27.67 -0.61 -1.10
N ASP A 7 -26.57 -0.93 -1.81
CA ASP A 7 -25.92 -2.26 -1.79
C ASP A 7 -24.77 -2.35 -0.77
N TYR A 8 -24.59 -1.31 0.06
CA TYR A 8 -23.46 -1.21 0.98
C TYR A 8 -23.72 -2.05 2.23
N ILE A 9 -22.74 -2.87 2.60
CA ILE A 9 -22.77 -3.62 3.86
C ILE A 9 -22.07 -2.84 4.98
N SER A 10 -22.21 -3.30 6.23
CA SER A 10 -21.45 -2.72 7.34
C SER A 10 -19.96 -3.08 7.23
N PHE A 11 -19.11 -2.27 7.86
CA PHE A 11 -17.68 -2.54 7.94
C PHE A 11 -17.38 -3.90 8.60
N GLU A 12 -18.11 -4.23 9.67
CA GLU A 12 -17.96 -5.47 10.41
C GLU A 12 -18.30 -6.68 9.54
N GLU A 13 -19.34 -6.58 8.71
CA GLU A 13 -19.73 -7.63 7.79
C GLU A 13 -18.70 -7.83 6.67
N LEU A 14 -18.16 -6.74 6.13
CA LEU A 14 -17.07 -6.81 5.17
C LEU A 14 -15.82 -7.46 5.79
N LEU A 15 -15.46 -7.08 7.01
CA LEU A 15 -14.28 -7.61 7.68
C LEU A 15 -14.42 -9.12 7.95
N LYS A 16 -15.62 -9.61 8.26
CA LYS A 16 -15.88 -11.07 8.35
C LYS A 16 -15.68 -11.77 7.01
N GLN A 17 -16.12 -11.19 5.90
CA GLN A 17 -15.91 -11.77 4.56
C GLN A 17 -14.41 -11.86 4.24
N VAL A 18 -13.66 -10.80 4.52
CA VAL A 18 -12.20 -10.76 4.39
C VAL A 18 -11.53 -11.86 5.23
N GLN A 19 -11.94 -12.01 6.49
CA GLN A 19 -11.41 -13.04 7.39
C GLN A 19 -11.75 -14.46 6.93
N HIS A 20 -12.96 -14.67 6.41
CA HIS A 20 -13.40 -15.94 5.87
C HIS A 20 -12.59 -16.33 4.63
N LYS A 21 -12.44 -15.41 3.66
CA LYS A 21 -11.60 -15.62 2.47
C LYS A 21 -10.16 -15.97 2.84
N TYR A 22 -9.59 -15.28 3.82
CA TYR A 22 -8.26 -15.60 4.34
C TYR A 22 -8.17 -17.01 4.93
N ALA A 23 -9.16 -17.42 5.74
CA ALA A 23 -9.18 -18.75 6.35
C ALA A 23 -9.35 -19.87 5.31
N GLU A 24 -10.08 -19.60 4.24
CA GLU A 24 -10.25 -20.52 3.09
C GLU A 24 -9.08 -20.49 2.10
N HIS A 25 -8.05 -19.68 2.36
CA HIS A 25 -6.92 -19.48 1.46
C HIS A 25 -7.33 -18.97 0.07
N LEU A 26 -8.41 -18.18 0.01
CA LEU A 26 -8.91 -17.58 -1.23
C LEU A 26 -8.39 -16.15 -1.42
N PRO A 27 -7.93 -15.77 -2.63
CA PRO A 27 -7.41 -14.44 -2.89
C PRO A 27 -8.46 -13.36 -2.74
N PHE A 28 -8.01 -12.21 -2.23
CA PHE A 28 -8.83 -11.00 -2.17
C PHE A 28 -7.97 -9.75 -2.13
N VAL A 29 -8.58 -8.62 -2.45
CA VAL A 29 -8.05 -7.31 -2.07
C VAL A 29 -9.17 -6.45 -1.49
N CYS A 30 -8.92 -5.89 -0.31
CA CYS A 30 -9.78 -4.89 0.29
C CYS A 30 -9.06 -3.54 0.27
N TYR A 31 -9.64 -2.51 -0.34
CA TYR A 31 -8.97 -1.22 -0.49
C TYR A 31 -9.88 0.00 -0.30
N LYS A 32 -9.26 1.12 0.06
CA LYS A 32 -9.86 2.45 0.24
C LYS A 32 -9.09 3.45 -0.63
N PRO A 33 -9.69 4.01 -1.69
CA PRO A 33 -9.08 5.11 -2.40
C PRO A 33 -8.88 6.36 -1.51
N PRO A 34 -7.98 7.29 -1.87
CA PRO A 34 -7.81 8.57 -1.17
C PRO A 34 -9.14 9.30 -0.96
N HIS A 35 -9.41 9.76 0.26
CA HIS A 35 -10.60 10.54 0.65
C HIS A 35 -11.96 9.85 0.47
N HIS A 36 -12.01 8.59 0.05
CA HIS A 36 -13.26 7.85 -0.04
C HIS A 36 -13.79 7.47 1.35
N THR A 37 -15.12 7.46 1.47
CA THR A 37 -15.86 7.07 2.69
C THR A 37 -16.34 5.62 2.67
N SER A 38 -15.80 4.82 1.75
CA SER A 38 -16.16 3.41 1.55
C SER A 38 -14.94 2.53 1.30
N LEU A 39 -15.08 1.24 1.63
CA LEU A 39 -14.13 0.19 1.28
C LEU A 39 -14.67 -0.64 0.12
N ILE A 40 -13.78 -1.10 -0.73
CA ILE A 40 -14.08 -1.99 -1.85
C ILE A 40 -13.32 -3.29 -1.61
N LEU A 41 -14.05 -4.40 -1.60
CA LEU A 41 -13.52 -5.75 -1.52
C LEU A 41 -13.71 -6.42 -2.87
N LEU A 42 -12.61 -6.84 -3.49
CA LEU A 42 -12.60 -7.73 -4.65
C LEU A 42 -12.25 -9.14 -4.17
N GLU A 43 -13.06 -10.12 -4.56
CA GLU A 43 -12.91 -11.50 -4.16
C GLU A 43 -12.68 -12.38 -5.39
N GLN A 44 -11.73 -13.30 -5.29
CA GLN A 44 -11.55 -14.39 -6.23
C GLN A 44 -12.20 -15.66 -5.66
N GLU A 45 -12.75 -16.50 -6.54
CA GLU A 45 -13.42 -17.77 -6.16
C GLU A 45 -12.46 -18.96 -6.05
N ASP A 46 -11.29 -18.89 -6.70
CA ASP A 46 -10.25 -19.93 -6.67
C ASP A 46 -8.88 -19.38 -6.24
N ASP A 47 -7.88 -20.24 -6.08
CA ASP A 47 -6.52 -19.87 -5.68
C ASP A 47 -5.55 -19.68 -6.86
N THR A 48 -6.08 -19.62 -8.09
CA THR A 48 -5.27 -19.54 -9.31
C THR A 48 -4.51 -18.23 -9.35
N LEU A 49 -3.19 -18.33 -9.54
CA LEU A 49 -2.36 -17.14 -9.71
C LEU A 49 -2.52 -16.61 -11.13
N HIS A 50 -3.27 -15.52 -11.28
CA HIS A 50 -3.45 -14.85 -12.56
C HIS A 50 -2.38 -13.77 -12.76
N PHE A 51 -1.83 -13.71 -13.97
CA PHE A 51 -0.84 -12.72 -14.35
C PHE A 51 -1.47 -11.64 -15.23
N PHE A 52 -1.08 -10.41 -14.99
CA PHE A 52 -1.45 -9.28 -15.84
C PHE A 52 -0.76 -9.42 -17.20
N ASN A 53 -1.56 -9.47 -18.27
CA ASN A 53 -1.05 -9.62 -19.63
C ASN A 53 -1.07 -8.28 -20.37
N THR A 54 0.09 -7.75 -20.73
CA THR A 54 0.21 -6.46 -21.44
C THR A 54 -0.34 -6.47 -22.87
N ASP A 55 -0.52 -7.65 -23.47
CA ASP A 55 -1.01 -7.81 -24.84
C ASP A 55 -2.55 -7.92 -24.91
N LYS A 56 -3.24 -7.99 -23.76
CA LYS A 56 -4.71 -8.00 -23.73
C LYS A 56 -5.25 -6.56 -23.78
N GLU A 57 -6.21 -6.32 -24.67
CA GLU A 57 -6.86 -5.01 -24.83
C GLU A 57 -7.60 -4.56 -23.56
N GLU A 58 -8.31 -5.47 -22.88
CA GLU A 58 -9.10 -5.15 -21.69
C GLU A 58 -8.88 -6.18 -20.58
N GLN A 59 -8.55 -5.69 -19.38
CA GLN A 59 -8.50 -6.45 -18.13
C GLN A 59 -8.98 -5.55 -16.99
N GLU A 60 -9.90 -6.05 -16.17
CA GLU A 60 -10.39 -5.36 -14.97
C GLU A 60 -10.01 -6.15 -13.73
N GLY A 61 -9.38 -5.48 -12.76
CA GLY A 61 -8.94 -6.10 -11.51
C GLY A 61 -7.93 -5.24 -10.77
N PHE A 62 -7.38 -5.81 -9.71
CA PHE A 62 -6.31 -5.18 -8.94
C PHE A 62 -4.96 -5.80 -9.32
N VAL A 63 -4.09 -5.00 -9.91
CA VAL A 63 -2.75 -5.42 -10.31
C VAL A 63 -1.77 -5.20 -9.15
N PHE A 64 -1.00 -6.23 -8.83
CA PHE A 64 0.09 -6.19 -7.86
C PHE A 64 1.40 -6.54 -8.58
N ALA A 65 2.26 -5.53 -8.77
CA ALA A 65 3.47 -5.64 -9.58
C ALA A 65 4.74 -5.69 -8.72
N PRO A 66 5.72 -6.55 -9.09
CA PRO A 66 7.02 -6.61 -8.45
C PRO A 66 7.89 -5.38 -8.80
N PHE A 67 8.97 -5.19 -8.04
CA PHE A 67 9.96 -4.15 -8.34
C PHE A 67 10.82 -4.50 -9.57
N ASP A 68 11.17 -5.77 -9.75
CA ASP A 68 11.89 -6.24 -10.94
C ASP A 68 10.91 -6.34 -12.11
N ALA A 69 11.16 -5.56 -13.16
CA ALA A 69 10.32 -5.55 -14.36
C ALA A 69 10.36 -6.87 -15.16
N ASN A 70 11.33 -7.75 -14.87
CA ASN A 70 11.38 -9.09 -15.46
C ASN A 70 10.48 -10.10 -14.73
N GLU A 71 10.02 -9.78 -13.52
CA GLU A 71 9.05 -10.60 -12.80
C GLU A 71 7.63 -10.21 -13.22
N PRO A 72 6.72 -11.19 -13.42
CA PRO A 72 5.38 -10.90 -13.91
C PRO A 72 4.51 -10.25 -12.83
N ALA A 73 3.74 -9.24 -13.21
CA ALA A 73 2.72 -8.65 -12.34
C ALA A 73 1.53 -9.62 -12.18
N VAL A 74 1.01 -9.69 -10.96
CA VAL A 74 -0.16 -10.50 -10.61
C VAL A 74 -1.42 -9.65 -10.71
N ILE A 75 -2.56 -10.23 -11.06
CA ILE A 75 -3.87 -9.56 -11.04
C ILE A 75 -4.89 -10.37 -10.24
N ILE A 76 -5.64 -9.71 -9.36
CA ILE A 76 -6.88 -10.27 -8.80
C ILE A 76 -8.03 -9.73 -9.64
N THR A 77 -8.61 -10.59 -10.48
CA THR A 77 -9.83 -10.32 -11.24
C THR A 77 -11.03 -10.64 -10.35
N ALA A 78 -11.93 -9.67 -10.15
CA ALA A 78 -13.02 -9.84 -9.21
C ALA A 78 -14.13 -10.74 -9.77
N ASN A 79 -14.37 -11.89 -9.13
CA ASN A 79 -15.61 -12.64 -9.33
C ASN A 79 -16.77 -11.96 -8.61
N LYS A 80 -16.48 -11.39 -7.44
CA LYS A 80 -17.43 -10.66 -6.60
C LYS A 80 -16.81 -9.36 -6.11
N VAL A 81 -17.61 -8.31 -6.13
CA VAL A 81 -17.26 -6.99 -5.61
C VAL A 81 -18.25 -6.63 -4.51
N THR A 82 -17.73 -6.36 -3.33
CA THR A 82 -18.51 -5.97 -2.16
C THR A 82 -18.05 -4.58 -1.71
N VAL A 83 -18.99 -3.72 -1.32
CA VAL A 83 -18.68 -2.37 -0.83
C VAL A 83 -19.23 -2.20 0.58
N SER A 84 -18.44 -1.60 1.46
CA SER A 84 -18.91 -1.22 2.79
C SER A 84 -18.73 0.26 3.05
N HIS A 85 -19.48 0.77 4.02
CA HIS A 85 -19.12 2.00 4.69
C HIS A 85 -17.77 1.84 5.44
N LEU A 86 -17.09 2.96 5.70
CA LEU A 86 -16.00 2.97 6.66
C LEU A 86 -16.50 2.65 8.07
N PRO A 87 -15.63 2.14 8.96
CA PRO A 87 -15.97 1.97 10.37
C PRO A 87 -16.43 3.31 10.96
N THR A 88 -17.53 3.27 11.70
CA THR A 88 -18.13 4.45 12.36
C THR A 88 -17.40 4.86 13.62
N GLN A 89 -16.57 3.98 14.19
CA GLN A 89 -15.75 4.25 15.36
C GLN A 89 -14.27 4.05 15.06
N TRP A 90 -13.43 4.87 15.69
CA TRP A 90 -12.00 4.68 15.67
C TRP A 90 -11.67 3.45 16.50
N ILE A 91 -11.21 2.39 15.84
CA ILE A 91 -10.67 1.20 16.52
C ILE A 91 -9.27 1.58 17.02
N VAL A 92 -9.19 2.40 18.08
CA VAL A 92 -7.90 2.77 18.68
C VAL A 92 -7.58 1.78 19.79
N GLU A 93 -7.06 0.63 19.41
CA GLU A 93 -6.29 -0.19 20.34
C GLU A 93 -4.81 0.04 20.08
N ASN A 94 -4.23 0.94 20.86
CA ASN A 94 -2.78 1.13 20.91
C ASN A 94 -2.17 -0.12 21.52
N THR A 95 -1.74 -1.05 20.66
CA THR A 95 -0.92 -2.16 21.08
C THR A 95 0.52 -1.65 21.01
N ASN A 96 1.18 -1.47 22.16
CA ASN A 96 2.62 -1.22 22.17
C ASN A 96 3.29 -2.49 21.67
N ILE A 97 3.61 -2.52 20.39
CA ILE A 97 4.51 -3.51 19.82
C ILE A 97 5.90 -2.95 20.02
N ASP A 98 6.77 -3.72 20.65
CA ASP A 98 8.19 -3.43 20.68
C ASP A 98 8.70 -3.55 19.24
N ILE A 99 8.67 -2.44 18.52
CA ILE A 99 9.36 -2.36 17.24
C ILE A 99 10.83 -2.53 17.60
N LEU A 100 11.42 -3.65 17.19
CA LEU A 100 12.86 -3.83 17.27
C LEU A 100 13.49 -2.62 16.57
N GLU A 101 14.11 -1.73 17.35
CA GLU A 101 14.97 -0.71 16.79
C GLU A 101 16.02 -1.42 15.94
N ASP A 102 16.43 -0.75 14.84
CA ASP A 102 17.53 -1.27 14.04
C ASP A 102 18.69 -1.60 14.95
N THR A 103 19.25 -2.80 14.81
CA THR A 103 20.50 -3.09 15.49
C THR A 103 21.53 -2.05 15.04
N GLU A 104 22.45 -1.68 15.95
CA GLU A 104 23.51 -0.74 15.58
C GLU A 104 24.27 -1.21 14.32
N ALA A 105 24.40 -2.54 14.13
CA ALA A 105 24.97 -3.12 12.92
C ALA A 105 24.16 -2.83 11.64
N GLU A 106 22.83 -2.95 11.67
CA GLU A 106 21.95 -2.64 10.52
C GLU A 106 21.98 -1.15 10.18
N LYS A 107 21.98 -0.30 11.21
CA LYS A 107 22.12 1.15 11.06
C LYS A 107 23.46 1.51 10.43
N GLN A 108 24.58 0.98 10.95
CA GLN A 108 25.91 1.24 10.39
C GLN A 108 26.04 0.71 8.96
N LYS A 109 25.44 -0.45 8.66
CA LYS A 109 25.38 -0.97 7.28
C LYS A 109 24.64 0.00 6.35
N HIS A 110 23.50 0.55 6.78
CA HIS A 110 22.74 1.50 5.97
C HIS A 110 23.51 2.82 5.78
N ILE A 111 24.15 3.35 6.82
CA ILE A 111 25.03 4.52 6.73
C ILE A 111 26.15 4.27 5.72
N GLY A 112 26.82 3.12 5.78
CA GLY A 112 27.87 2.76 4.82
C GLY A 112 27.37 2.69 3.38
N LEU A 113 26.15 2.20 3.13
CA LEU A 113 25.52 2.23 1.81
C LEU A 113 25.25 3.66 1.33
N VAL A 114 24.76 4.53 2.21
CA VAL A 114 24.53 5.95 1.90
C VAL A 114 25.84 6.65 1.54
N THR A 115 26.92 6.42 2.31
CA THR A 115 28.24 7.00 2.00
C THR A 115 28.73 6.56 0.63
N LYS A 116 28.62 5.26 0.30
CA LYS A 116 28.99 4.75 -1.02
C LYS A 116 28.16 5.39 -2.13
N ALA A 117 26.85 5.50 -1.95
CA ALA A 117 25.99 6.15 -2.93
C ALA A 117 26.38 7.62 -3.18
N ILE A 118 26.76 8.36 -2.13
CA ILE A 118 27.26 9.74 -2.26
C ILE A 118 28.56 9.77 -3.08
N ASP A 119 29.49 8.86 -2.81
CA ASP A 119 30.75 8.77 -3.58
C ASP A 119 30.50 8.48 -5.06
N GLU A 120 29.58 7.56 -5.37
CA GLU A 120 29.22 7.21 -6.75
C GLU A 120 28.50 8.36 -7.48
N ILE A 121 27.69 9.15 -6.77
CA ILE A 121 27.10 10.37 -7.31
C ILE A 121 28.19 11.40 -7.63
N HIS A 122 29.16 11.61 -6.74
CA HIS A 122 30.27 12.53 -7.00
C HIS A 122 31.18 12.08 -8.15
N ARG A 123 31.27 10.77 -8.40
CA ARG A 123 31.95 10.19 -9.57
C ARG A 123 31.16 10.34 -10.88
N GLY A 124 29.91 10.80 -10.80
CA GLY A 124 29.05 11.00 -11.96
C GLY A 124 28.39 9.71 -12.48
N HIS A 125 28.45 8.61 -11.73
CA HIS A 125 27.80 7.35 -12.13
C HIS A 125 26.27 7.40 -11.97
N PHE A 126 25.78 8.17 -11.00
CA PHE A 126 24.36 8.40 -10.77
C PHE A 126 24.09 9.88 -10.49
N GLU A 127 22.95 10.39 -10.93
CA GLU A 127 22.48 11.73 -10.53
C GLU A 127 21.69 11.67 -9.21
N LYS A 128 20.89 10.61 -9.03
CA LYS A 128 20.08 10.35 -7.85
C LYS A 128 19.93 8.84 -7.66
N VAL A 129 19.94 8.40 -6.41
CA VAL A 129 19.63 7.02 -6.03
C VAL A 129 18.78 6.99 -4.77
N VAL A 130 17.80 6.10 -4.72
CA VAL A 130 16.98 5.83 -3.54
C VAL A 130 17.42 4.50 -2.95
N LEU A 131 17.89 4.52 -1.72
CA LEU A 131 18.30 3.32 -1.00
C LEU A 131 17.20 2.93 -0.01
N SER A 132 16.79 1.67 -0.02
CA SER A 132 15.80 1.13 0.91
C SER A 132 16.45 0.27 1.98
N ARG A 133 15.71 0.06 3.07
CA ARG A 133 16.03 -0.90 4.14
C ARG A 133 14.74 -1.53 4.64
N LYS A 134 14.84 -2.72 5.22
CA LYS A 134 13.69 -3.43 5.81
C LYS A 134 13.79 -3.45 7.32
N ILE A 135 12.64 -3.38 7.98
CA ILE A 135 12.50 -3.62 9.42
C ILE A 135 11.71 -4.92 9.57
N THR A 136 12.18 -5.82 10.43
CA THR A 136 11.51 -7.10 10.70
C THR A 136 11.04 -7.12 12.14
N ILE A 137 9.73 -7.32 12.32
CA ILE A 137 9.07 -7.41 13.62
C ILE A 137 8.85 -8.90 13.91
N LYS A 138 9.12 -9.37 15.13
CA LYS A 138 9.01 -10.80 15.48
C LYS A 138 7.60 -11.20 15.92
N GLU A 139 6.80 -10.21 16.29
CA GLU A 139 5.45 -10.36 16.77
C GLU A 139 4.49 -10.76 15.65
N VAL A 140 3.56 -11.66 15.97
CA VAL A 140 2.47 -12.00 15.07
C VAL A 140 1.48 -10.84 15.08
N VAL A 141 1.40 -10.13 13.95
CA VAL A 141 0.47 -9.02 13.77
C VAL A 141 -0.83 -9.53 13.14
N ASN A 142 -1.98 -9.06 13.65
CA ASN A 142 -3.28 -9.34 13.04
C ASN A 142 -3.49 -8.38 11.84
N PRO A 143 -3.45 -8.86 10.58
CA PRO A 143 -3.54 -7.98 9.41
C PRO A 143 -4.89 -7.27 9.30
N PHE A 144 -5.98 -7.91 9.75
CA PHE A 144 -7.32 -7.34 9.72
C PHE A 144 -7.47 -6.17 10.68
N LYS A 145 -6.92 -6.31 11.89
CA LYS A 145 -6.88 -5.24 12.89
C LYS A 145 -6.01 -4.07 12.41
N SER A 146 -4.82 -4.38 11.87
CA SER A 146 -3.93 -3.36 11.31
C SER A 146 -4.59 -2.60 10.16
N PHE A 147 -5.28 -3.30 9.27
CA PHE A 147 -6.05 -2.68 8.18
C PHE A 147 -7.16 -1.77 8.69
N ALA A 148 -7.96 -2.23 9.66
CA ALA A 148 -9.04 -1.45 10.27
C ALA A 148 -8.52 -0.12 10.89
N ASN A 149 -7.39 -0.18 11.59
CA ASN A 149 -6.74 1.00 12.17
C ASN A 149 -6.17 1.93 11.08
N MET A 150 -5.63 1.35 10.01
CA MET A 150 -5.00 2.08 8.92
C MET A 150 -6.03 2.89 8.10
N VAL A 151 -7.18 2.30 7.77
CA VAL A 151 -8.20 2.97 6.93
C VAL A 151 -8.85 4.17 7.63
N THR A 152 -8.89 4.18 8.96
CA THR A 152 -9.39 5.31 9.75
C THR A 152 -8.33 6.39 9.96
N ARG A 153 -7.08 5.98 10.21
CA ARG A 153 -5.98 6.91 10.53
C ARG A 153 -5.45 7.67 9.32
N TYR A 154 -5.56 7.11 8.11
CA TYR A 154 -5.00 7.69 6.89
C TYR A 154 -6.07 7.99 5.84
N PRO A 155 -6.93 9.01 6.06
CA PRO A 155 -8.03 9.33 5.15
C PRO A 155 -7.55 9.70 3.74
N SER A 156 -6.42 10.39 3.61
CA SER A 156 -5.83 10.81 2.32
C SER A 156 -5.03 9.71 1.61
N ALA A 157 -4.69 8.61 2.26
CA ALA A 157 -3.90 7.54 1.65
C ALA A 157 -4.77 6.55 0.88
N PHE A 158 -4.19 5.98 -0.18
CA PHE A 158 -4.68 4.72 -0.75
C PHE A 158 -4.29 3.60 0.20
N CYS A 159 -5.30 3.01 0.86
CA CYS A 159 -5.11 1.93 1.82
C CYS A 159 -5.53 0.61 1.18
N TYR A 160 -4.73 -0.46 1.29
CA TYR A 160 -5.15 -1.79 0.86
C TYR A 160 -4.65 -2.89 1.79
N LEU A 161 -5.43 -3.97 1.88
CA LEU A 161 -5.05 -5.29 2.36
C LEU A 161 -5.23 -6.26 1.20
N PHE A 162 -4.12 -6.80 0.72
CA PHE A 162 -4.04 -7.78 -0.37
C PHE A 162 -3.66 -9.14 0.21
N TYR A 163 -4.29 -10.19 -0.29
CA TYR A 163 -3.91 -11.56 0.03
C TYR A 163 -4.05 -12.46 -1.20
N HIS A 164 -3.04 -13.28 -1.42
CA HIS A 164 -3.09 -14.42 -2.32
C HIS A 164 -2.23 -15.54 -1.72
N PRO A 165 -2.68 -16.80 -1.61
CA PRO A 165 -1.93 -17.86 -0.91
C PRO A 165 -0.54 -18.12 -1.49
N LYS A 166 -0.38 -17.95 -2.81
CA LYS A 166 0.90 -18.11 -3.54
C LYS A 166 1.80 -16.85 -3.53
N VAL A 167 1.34 -15.71 -3.02
CA VAL A 167 2.08 -14.42 -3.00
C VAL A 167 2.32 -13.92 -1.58
N GLY A 168 1.36 -14.13 -0.68
CA GLY A 168 1.39 -13.69 0.71
C GLY A 168 0.39 -12.57 1.00
N THR A 169 0.53 -12.00 2.20
CA THR A 169 -0.34 -10.94 2.73
C THR A 169 0.40 -9.61 2.71
N TRP A 170 -0.18 -8.61 2.08
CA TRP A 170 0.40 -7.27 1.94
C TRP A 170 -0.58 -6.21 2.43
N LEU A 171 -0.07 -5.27 3.20
CA LEU A 171 -0.84 -4.15 3.75
C LEU A 171 -0.07 -2.86 3.47
N ALA A 172 -0.74 -1.85 2.94
CA ALA A 172 -0.11 -0.54 2.78
C ALA A 172 -1.11 0.62 2.85
N ALA A 173 -0.64 1.76 3.35
CA ALA A 173 -1.26 3.07 3.20
C ALA A 173 -0.27 3.98 2.46
N THR A 174 -0.38 4.01 1.12
CA THR A 174 0.48 4.88 0.31
C THR A 174 -0.20 6.24 0.10
N PRO A 175 0.46 7.36 0.46
CA PRO A 175 -0.03 8.67 0.05
C PRO A 175 0.22 8.91 -1.44
N GLU A 176 1.15 8.20 -2.07
CA GLU A 176 1.62 8.46 -3.44
C GLU A 176 0.77 7.72 -4.48
N THR A 177 0.17 8.49 -5.39
CA THR A 177 -0.50 7.95 -6.58
C THR A 177 0.50 7.92 -7.71
N LEU A 178 0.96 6.72 -8.07
CA LEU A 178 1.87 6.53 -9.21
C LEU A 178 1.24 7.09 -10.50
N PHE A 179 0.00 6.67 -10.78
CA PHE A 179 -0.72 7.05 -11.98
C PHE A 179 -2.23 6.83 -11.80
N ARG A 180 -3.03 7.76 -12.34
CA ARG A 180 -4.48 7.65 -12.48
C ARG A 180 -4.86 8.16 -13.87
N SER A 181 -5.66 7.40 -14.60
CA SER A 181 -6.27 7.84 -15.85
C SER A 181 -7.78 7.64 -15.80
N ASN A 182 -8.53 8.65 -16.25
CA ASN A 182 -9.99 8.63 -16.32
C ASN A 182 -10.49 8.76 -17.77
N GLY A 183 -9.75 8.18 -18.73
CA GLY A 183 -9.96 8.41 -20.16
C GLY A 183 -9.07 9.53 -20.67
N GLU A 184 -9.55 10.77 -20.65
CA GLU A 184 -8.80 11.92 -21.20
C GLU A 184 -7.82 12.55 -20.20
N ASP A 185 -8.08 12.40 -18.89
CA ASP A 185 -7.25 12.99 -17.84
C ASP A 185 -6.18 12.00 -17.36
N PHE A 186 -4.95 12.49 -17.27
CA PHE A 186 -3.80 11.78 -16.71
C PHE A 186 -3.28 12.51 -15.48
N CYS A 187 -3.18 11.80 -14.35
CA CYS A 187 -2.66 12.33 -13.10
C CYS A 187 -1.56 11.42 -12.56
N THR A 188 -0.39 12.01 -12.27
CA THR A 188 0.71 11.36 -11.56
C THR A 188 1.02 12.22 -10.34
N MET A 189 1.47 11.62 -9.25
CA MET A 189 1.98 12.37 -8.12
C MET A 189 3.41 11.94 -7.84
N ALA A 190 4.32 12.91 -7.77
CA ALA A 190 5.67 12.70 -7.28
C ALA A 190 5.76 13.27 -5.85
N LEU A 191 5.91 12.40 -4.87
CA LEU A 191 6.20 12.80 -3.48
C LEU A 191 7.70 12.66 -3.23
N ALA A 192 8.39 13.79 -3.10
CA ALA A 192 9.80 13.81 -2.72
C ALA A 192 10.06 14.97 -1.75
N GLY A 193 10.77 14.68 -0.67
CA GLY A 193 10.84 15.54 0.52
C GLY A 193 9.99 14.93 1.64
N THR A 194 10.59 14.66 2.80
CA THR A 194 9.90 14.07 3.93
C THR A 194 10.31 14.84 5.17
N GLN A 195 9.41 15.67 5.67
CA GLN A 195 9.58 16.30 6.97
C GLN A 195 8.90 15.45 8.05
N PRO A 196 9.56 15.15 9.18
CA PRO A 196 8.90 14.58 10.35
C PRO A 196 7.71 15.45 10.72
N PHE A 197 6.56 14.82 11.00
CA PHE A 197 5.38 15.54 11.45
C PHE A 197 5.69 16.33 12.72
N LYS A 198 5.44 17.65 12.69
CA LYS A 198 5.43 18.54 13.85
C LYS A 198 4.10 19.29 13.84
N GLU A 199 3.45 19.43 14.99
CA GLU A 199 2.34 20.36 15.13
C GLU A 199 2.83 21.80 14.89
N GLY A 200 2.23 22.52 13.93
CA GLY A 200 2.57 23.92 13.61
C GLY A 200 2.84 24.19 12.12
N GLU A 201 3.38 25.38 11.82
CA GLU A 201 3.73 25.79 10.44
C GLU A 201 4.88 24.96 9.87
N ILE A 202 4.68 24.46 8.65
CA ILE A 202 5.64 23.63 7.90
C ILE A 202 6.59 24.56 7.13
N HIS A 203 7.87 24.61 7.53
CA HIS A 203 8.91 25.35 6.81
C HIS A 203 9.78 24.43 5.95
N TRP A 204 9.61 24.48 4.63
CA TRP A 204 10.40 23.72 3.68
C TRP A 204 11.81 24.31 3.48
N HIS A 205 12.85 23.54 3.82
CA HIS A 205 14.25 23.91 3.57
C HIS A 205 14.66 23.73 2.09
N THR A 206 15.71 24.44 1.63
CA THR A 206 16.14 24.50 0.22
C THR A 206 16.47 23.14 -0.39
N LYS A 207 16.93 22.17 0.40
CA LYS A 207 17.21 20.79 -0.05
C LYS A 207 15.94 20.00 -0.37
N GLU A 208 14.90 20.17 0.43
CA GLU A 208 13.60 19.49 0.24
C GLU A 208 12.90 20.04 -1.02
N LYS A 209 12.92 21.37 -1.22
CA LYS A 209 12.38 22.02 -2.42
C LYS A 209 13.06 21.61 -3.74
N LYS A 210 14.32 21.18 -3.69
CA LYS A 210 15.06 20.67 -4.85
C LYS A 210 14.75 19.19 -5.12
N ASN A 211 14.41 18.42 -4.08
CA ASN A 211 14.02 17.01 -4.23
C ASN A 211 12.63 16.84 -4.85
N SER A 212 11.72 17.80 -4.65
CA SER A 212 10.34 17.80 -5.18
C SER A 212 10.19 18.35 -6.60
N LYS A 213 11.28 18.76 -7.26
CA LYS A 213 11.27 19.31 -8.64
C LYS A 213 11.70 18.27 -9.65
#